data_AF-A0AAN9MMR9-F1
#
_entry.id   AF-A0AAN9MMR9-F1
#
_cell.length_a   1.000
_cell.length_b   1.000
_cell.length_c   1.000
_cell.angle_alpha   90.00
_cell.angle_beta   90.00
_cell.angle_gamma   90.00
#
_symmetry.space_group_name_H-M   'P 1'
#
loop_
_entity.id
_entity.type
_entity.pdbx_description
1 polymer ?
#
loop_
_entity_poly.entity_id
_entity_poly.type
_entity_poly.pdbx_seq_one_letter_code
_entity_poly.pdbx_strand_id
1 'polypeptide(L)'
;MSQEQPRRPQPGQDPIKYGDVFNVSGDLAKKPVAPEDAAMMQSAETRVLGQTQLGGAASVMQSAANQNERAGLVSHLDVNDIASDGGVTVSETQVPGRRIITEAVGGKVVQQYAEPTPVQTGRASAARGSAITIGEALEATAQTVGYKVVDQSDASAIQAAEVRATGNNVVAPGGLAAMAQSAAAYNADCSRDEDKVKLSDLLSGATAKLAADKAVTLQDAEGVASAEVRNNPDASATPGGVAASVAAAARINENVK
;
A
#
# COMPACT_ATOMS: atom_id res chain seq x y z
N MET A 1 29.15 -15.65 -38.00
CA MET A 1 28.08 -14.94 -37.26
C MET A 1 26.83 -15.02 -38.11
N SER A 2 26.08 -16.12 -38.01
CA SER A 2 24.85 -16.32 -38.78
C SER A 2 23.72 -15.53 -38.12
N GLN A 3 23.15 -14.59 -38.87
CA GLN A 3 21.87 -13.96 -38.57
C GLN A 3 20.79 -15.05 -38.63
N GLU A 4 20.18 -15.39 -37.50
CA GLU A 4 18.97 -16.21 -37.48
C GLU A 4 17.83 -15.39 -38.10
N GLN A 5 17.33 -15.85 -39.25
CA GLN A 5 16.13 -15.31 -39.89
C GLN A 5 14.90 -15.54 -39.00
N PRO A 6 13.93 -14.60 -38.94
CA PRO A 6 12.65 -14.82 -38.31
C PRO A 6 11.98 -16.04 -38.94
N ARG A 7 11.66 -17.05 -38.13
CA ARG A 7 10.94 -18.24 -38.60
C ARG A 7 9.59 -17.82 -39.18
N ARG A 8 9.34 -18.21 -40.42
CA ARG A 8 8.05 -18.06 -41.09
C ARG A 8 6.94 -18.72 -40.23
N PRO A 9 5.77 -18.09 -40.06
CA PRO A 9 4.64 -18.68 -39.33
C PRO A 9 4.30 -20.05 -39.91
N GLN A 10 4.10 -21.05 -39.05
CA GLN A 10 3.63 -22.37 -39.47
C GLN A 10 2.16 -22.24 -39.93
N PRO A 11 1.80 -22.72 -41.13
CA PRO A 11 0.43 -22.60 -41.63
C PRO A 11 -0.51 -23.45 -40.77
N GLY A 12 -1.48 -22.79 -40.13
CA GLY A 12 -2.54 -23.43 -39.34
C GLY A 12 -2.50 -23.22 -37.83
N GLN A 13 -1.60 -22.38 -37.30
CA GLN A 13 -1.67 -21.98 -35.89
C GLN A 13 -2.62 -20.79 -35.75
N ASP A 14 -3.75 -21.02 -35.08
CA ASP A 14 -4.62 -19.93 -34.63
C ASP A 14 -3.91 -19.13 -33.52
N PRO A 15 -4.07 -17.80 -33.49
CA PRO A 15 -3.55 -17.00 -32.39
C PRO A 15 -4.20 -17.41 -31.08
N ILE A 16 -3.46 -17.34 -29.98
CA ILE A 16 -3.97 -17.54 -28.63
C ILE A 16 -5.05 -16.49 -28.37
N LYS A 17 -6.24 -16.97 -28.04
CA LYS A 17 -7.45 -16.16 -27.83
C LYS A 17 -7.72 -15.98 -26.36
N TYR A 18 -8.58 -15.00 -26.03
CA TYR A 18 -9.01 -14.80 -24.64
C TYR A 18 -9.68 -16.04 -24.03
N GLY A 19 -10.41 -16.83 -24.83
CA GLY A 19 -11.05 -18.07 -24.35
C GLY A 19 -10.06 -19.19 -24.03
N ASP A 20 -8.82 -19.11 -24.52
CA ASP A 20 -7.78 -20.11 -24.26
C ASP A 20 -7.06 -19.85 -22.92
N VAL A 21 -7.01 -18.58 -22.50
CA VAL A 21 -6.30 -18.14 -21.28
C VAL A 21 -7.22 -17.77 -20.13
N PHE A 22 -8.47 -17.38 -20.41
CA PHE A 22 -9.46 -16.99 -19.42
C PHE A 22 -10.77 -17.73 -19.63
N ASN A 23 -11.50 -17.95 -18.54
CA ASN A 23 -12.84 -18.57 -18.60
C ASN A 23 -13.90 -17.55 -19.04
N VAL A 24 -13.79 -17.09 -20.30
CA VAL A 24 -14.69 -16.10 -20.91
C VAL A 24 -15.40 -16.68 -22.12
N SER A 25 -16.61 -16.21 -22.38
CA SER A 25 -17.47 -16.70 -23.46
C SER A 25 -18.01 -15.55 -24.32
N GLY A 26 -18.53 -15.89 -25.50
CA GLY A 26 -19.02 -14.92 -26.49
C GLY A 26 -17.91 -14.38 -27.37
N ASP A 27 -18.10 -13.18 -27.93
CA ASP A 27 -17.19 -12.65 -28.96
C ASP A 27 -15.77 -12.39 -28.46
N LEU A 28 -15.62 -12.01 -27.18
CA LEU A 28 -14.30 -11.85 -26.56
C LEU A 28 -13.48 -13.14 -26.64
N ALA A 29 -14.09 -14.30 -26.38
CA ALA A 29 -13.41 -15.59 -26.35
C ALA A 29 -12.78 -15.96 -27.71
N LYS A 30 -13.32 -15.41 -28.81
CA LYS A 30 -12.85 -15.67 -30.18
C LYS A 30 -11.73 -14.71 -30.62
N LYS A 31 -11.57 -13.60 -29.91
CA LYS A 31 -10.59 -12.55 -30.23
C LYS A 31 -9.19 -12.97 -29.78
N PRO A 32 -8.15 -12.70 -30.58
CA PRO A 32 -6.78 -12.91 -30.16
C PRO A 32 -6.41 -11.94 -29.02
N VAL A 33 -5.49 -12.36 -28.16
CA VAL A 33 -4.89 -11.47 -27.16
C VAL A 33 -3.87 -10.57 -27.86
N ALA A 34 -4.12 -9.26 -27.86
CA ALA A 34 -3.27 -8.26 -28.49
C ALA A 34 -2.28 -7.62 -27.49
N PRO A 35 -1.11 -7.14 -27.95
CA PRO A 35 -0.13 -6.46 -27.11
C PRO A 35 -0.69 -5.22 -26.42
N GLU A 36 -1.48 -4.43 -27.15
CA GLU A 36 -2.12 -3.21 -26.64
C GLU A 36 -3.10 -3.53 -25.49
N ASP A 37 -3.91 -4.57 -25.65
CA ASP A 37 -4.84 -5.02 -24.60
C ASP A 37 -4.07 -5.44 -23.32
N ALA A 38 -2.94 -6.14 -23.50
CA ALA A 38 -2.07 -6.57 -22.41
C ALA A 38 -1.41 -5.37 -21.69
N ALA A 39 -0.97 -4.36 -22.44
CA ALA A 39 -0.42 -3.12 -21.90
C ALA A 39 -1.49 -2.31 -21.13
N MET A 40 -2.73 -2.31 -21.64
CA MET A 40 -3.86 -1.65 -20.98
C MET A 40 -4.24 -2.35 -19.67
N MET A 41 -4.24 -3.70 -19.65
CA MET A 41 -4.44 -4.49 -18.44
C MET A 41 -3.34 -4.21 -17.40
N GLN A 42 -2.07 -4.19 -17.82
CA GLN A 42 -0.96 -3.87 -16.93
C GLN A 42 -1.12 -2.48 -16.29
N SER A 43 -1.52 -1.50 -17.08
CA SER A 43 -1.77 -0.13 -16.61
C SER A 43 -2.94 -0.07 -15.64
N ALA A 44 -4.01 -0.83 -15.90
CA ALA A 44 -5.17 -0.93 -15.02
C ALA A 44 -4.81 -1.61 -13.68
N GLU A 45 -4.06 -2.72 -13.71
CA GLU A 45 -3.54 -3.37 -12.50
C GLU A 45 -2.66 -2.41 -11.70
N THR A 46 -1.71 -1.73 -12.34
CA THR A 46 -0.80 -0.79 -11.66
C THR A 46 -1.56 0.37 -11.02
N ARG A 47 -2.62 0.87 -11.66
CA ARG A 47 -3.44 1.97 -11.13
C ARG A 47 -4.24 1.57 -9.89
N VAL A 48 -4.74 0.34 -9.83
CA VAL A 48 -5.62 -0.12 -8.74
C VAL A 48 -4.83 -0.81 -7.63
N LEU A 49 -3.86 -1.64 -7.99
CA LEU A 49 -3.10 -2.49 -7.08
C LEU A 49 -1.69 -1.94 -6.77
N GLY A 50 -1.26 -0.86 -7.45
CA GLY A 50 0.06 -0.23 -7.26
C GLY A 50 1.22 -0.96 -7.95
N GLN A 51 1.00 -2.19 -8.40
CA GLN A 51 1.97 -3.02 -9.11
C GLN A 51 1.26 -4.03 -10.03
N THR A 52 1.98 -4.53 -11.05
CA THR A 52 1.52 -5.66 -11.86
C THR A 52 1.63 -6.95 -11.05
N GLN A 53 0.59 -7.78 -11.07
CA GLN A 53 0.60 -9.04 -10.33
C GLN A 53 1.37 -10.11 -11.10
N LEU A 54 2.34 -10.74 -10.41
CA LEU A 54 3.11 -11.83 -10.99
C LEU A 54 2.19 -13.05 -11.21
N GLY A 55 1.95 -13.41 -12.47
CA GLY A 55 1.00 -14.47 -12.82
C GLY A 55 -0.47 -14.04 -12.79
N GLY A 56 -0.77 -12.75 -12.64
CA GLY A 56 -2.11 -12.17 -12.79
C GLY A 56 -2.54 -12.02 -14.25
N ALA A 57 -3.71 -11.42 -14.50
CA ALA A 57 -4.28 -11.33 -15.84
C ALA A 57 -3.38 -10.57 -16.82
N ALA A 58 -2.73 -9.48 -16.39
CA ALA A 58 -1.77 -8.76 -17.23
C ALA A 58 -0.60 -9.65 -17.65
N SER A 59 -0.03 -10.42 -16.72
CA SER A 59 1.09 -11.34 -17.01
C SER A 59 0.71 -12.43 -18.02
N VAL A 60 -0.49 -13.01 -17.85
CA VAL A 60 -1.02 -14.03 -18.76
C VAL A 60 -1.27 -13.44 -20.15
N MET A 61 -1.87 -12.25 -20.21
CA MET A 61 -2.12 -11.55 -21.47
C MET A 61 -0.83 -11.18 -22.18
N GLN A 62 0.19 -10.70 -21.47
CA GLN A 62 1.49 -10.39 -22.04
C GLN A 62 2.18 -11.63 -22.60
N SER A 63 2.10 -12.77 -21.91
CA SER A 63 2.67 -14.02 -22.42
C SER A 63 1.98 -14.47 -23.72
N ALA A 64 0.64 -14.41 -23.76
CA ALA A 64 -0.14 -14.77 -24.93
C ALA A 64 0.11 -13.80 -26.11
N ALA A 65 0.12 -12.49 -25.86
CA ALA A 65 0.42 -11.47 -26.86
C ALA A 65 1.83 -11.62 -27.45
N ASN A 66 2.85 -11.82 -26.60
CA ASN A 66 4.23 -12.04 -27.05
C ASN A 66 4.36 -13.29 -27.93
N GLN A 67 3.60 -14.36 -27.63
CA GLN A 67 3.59 -15.57 -28.45
C GLN A 67 2.89 -15.32 -29.79
N ASN A 68 1.76 -14.62 -29.78
CA ASN A 68 1.04 -14.23 -30.99
C ASN A 68 1.89 -13.33 -31.91
N GLU A 69 2.61 -12.36 -31.35
CA GLU A 69 3.52 -11.48 -32.10
C GLU A 69 4.73 -12.24 -32.65
N ARG A 70 5.37 -13.09 -31.84
CA ARG A 70 6.50 -13.91 -32.31
C ARG A 70 6.11 -14.88 -33.42
N ALA A 71 4.87 -15.35 -33.40
CA ALA A 71 4.29 -16.18 -34.45
C ALA A 71 3.82 -15.36 -35.67
N GLY A 72 3.86 -14.02 -35.62
CA GLY A 72 3.38 -13.13 -36.66
C GLY A 72 1.86 -13.20 -36.89
N LEU A 73 1.11 -13.67 -35.88
CA LEU A 73 -0.35 -13.86 -35.94
C LEU A 73 -1.12 -12.61 -35.48
N VAL A 74 -0.45 -11.72 -34.76
CA VAL A 74 -0.93 -10.41 -34.31
C VAL A 74 0.23 -9.41 -34.43
N SER A 75 -0.05 -8.19 -34.88
CA SER A 75 0.90 -7.08 -34.95
C SER A 75 0.81 -6.20 -33.70
N HIS A 76 1.89 -5.51 -33.35
CA HIS A 76 1.90 -4.47 -32.30
C HIS A 76 0.86 -3.34 -32.51
N LEU A 77 0.39 -3.15 -33.75
CA LEU A 77 -0.63 -2.15 -34.11
C LEU A 77 -2.05 -2.71 -34.11
N ASP A 78 -2.23 -4.00 -33.87
CA ASP A 78 -3.55 -4.61 -33.87
C ASP A 78 -4.26 -4.20 -32.57
N VAL A 79 -5.10 -3.18 -32.69
CA VAL A 79 -5.99 -2.74 -31.62
C VAL A 79 -7.27 -3.55 -31.74
N ASN A 80 -7.59 -4.31 -30.69
CA ASN A 80 -8.89 -4.93 -30.60
C ASN A 80 -9.94 -3.84 -30.34
N ASP A 81 -11.07 -3.87 -31.03
CA ASP A 81 -12.20 -2.94 -30.80
C ASP A 81 -12.91 -3.16 -29.44
N ILE A 82 -12.22 -3.80 -28.49
CA ILE A 82 -12.65 -3.99 -27.11
C ILE A 82 -12.64 -2.66 -26.35
N ALA A 83 -11.81 -1.71 -26.80
CA ALA A 83 -11.73 -0.36 -26.24
C ALA A 83 -13.03 0.45 -26.37
N SER A 84 -13.88 0.15 -27.35
CA SER A 84 -15.02 1.01 -27.71
C SER A 84 -16.30 0.77 -26.89
N ASP A 85 -16.48 -0.42 -26.28
CA ASP A 85 -17.75 -0.76 -25.57
C ASP A 85 -17.55 -1.12 -24.07
N GLY A 86 -16.31 -1.14 -23.58
CA GLY A 86 -16.05 -1.42 -22.16
C GLY A 86 -14.59 -1.37 -21.70
N GLY A 87 -13.63 -1.36 -22.63
CA GLY A 87 -12.20 -1.22 -22.32
C GLY A 87 -11.65 -2.31 -21.40
N VAL A 88 -10.46 -2.09 -20.86
CA VAL A 88 -9.90 -2.92 -19.79
C VAL A 88 -10.15 -2.23 -18.45
N THR A 89 -10.77 -2.94 -17.51
CA THR A 89 -11.13 -2.42 -16.19
C THR A 89 -10.64 -3.35 -15.10
N VAL A 90 -10.00 -2.79 -14.08
CA VAL A 90 -9.74 -3.46 -12.82
C VAL A 90 -10.53 -2.71 -11.76
N SER A 91 -11.28 -3.45 -10.94
CA SER A 91 -12.11 -2.87 -9.88
C SER A 91 -11.91 -3.62 -8.58
N GLU A 92 -11.89 -2.88 -7.49
CA GLU A 92 -11.82 -3.42 -6.13
C GLU A 92 -13.19 -3.26 -5.47
N THR A 93 -13.78 -4.38 -5.03
CA THR A 93 -14.97 -4.37 -4.18
C THR A 93 -14.57 -4.81 -2.77
N GLN A 94 -14.81 -3.93 -1.80
CA GLN A 94 -14.45 -4.18 -0.43
C GLN A 94 -15.57 -4.97 0.28
N VAL A 95 -15.23 -6.12 0.85
CA VAL A 95 -16.11 -6.92 1.69
C VAL A 95 -15.44 -7.11 3.06
N PRO A 96 -16.18 -7.44 4.14
CA PRO A 96 -15.55 -7.64 5.45
C PRO A 96 -14.38 -8.63 5.40
N GLY A 97 -13.18 -8.14 5.72
CA GLY A 97 -11.93 -8.93 5.79
C GLY A 97 -11.29 -9.32 4.45
N ARG A 98 -11.90 -8.98 3.30
CA ARG A 98 -11.37 -9.33 1.98
C ARG A 98 -11.60 -8.20 0.98
N ARG A 99 -10.71 -8.06 0.01
CA ARG A 99 -10.99 -7.28 -1.19
C ARG A 99 -11.21 -8.23 -2.35
N ILE A 100 -12.30 -8.03 -3.08
CA ILE A 100 -12.60 -8.77 -4.29
C ILE A 100 -12.06 -7.94 -5.44
N ILE A 101 -10.97 -8.40 -6.03
CA ILE A 101 -10.44 -7.82 -7.27
C ILE A 101 -11.18 -8.45 -8.43
N THR A 102 -11.74 -7.61 -9.28
CA THR A 102 -12.45 -8.02 -10.50
C THR A 102 -11.79 -7.33 -11.68
N GLU A 103 -11.20 -8.13 -12.56
CA GLU A 103 -10.52 -7.71 -13.77
C GLU A 103 -11.38 -8.12 -14.97
N ALA A 104 -11.66 -7.16 -15.85
CA ALA A 104 -12.55 -7.35 -16.98
C ALA A 104 -12.02 -6.69 -18.24
N VAL A 105 -12.36 -7.30 -19.37
CA VAL A 105 -11.99 -6.88 -20.71
C VAL A 105 -13.28 -6.82 -21.54
N GLY A 106 -13.63 -5.66 -22.08
CA GLY A 106 -14.89 -5.45 -22.80
C GLY A 106 -16.12 -5.75 -21.95
N GLY A 107 -16.09 -5.40 -20.66
CA GLY A 107 -17.17 -5.66 -19.70
C GLY A 107 -17.32 -7.13 -19.27
N LYS A 108 -16.47 -8.04 -19.76
CA LYS A 108 -16.46 -9.46 -19.35
C LYS A 108 -15.35 -9.71 -18.35
N VAL A 109 -15.70 -10.29 -17.22
CA VAL A 109 -14.75 -10.67 -16.16
C VAL A 109 -13.81 -11.74 -16.70
N VAL A 110 -12.52 -11.43 -16.79
CA VAL A 110 -11.45 -12.37 -17.17
C VAL A 110 -10.86 -13.05 -15.95
N GLN A 111 -10.82 -12.34 -14.82
CA GLN A 111 -10.29 -12.84 -13.58
C GLN A 111 -11.01 -12.18 -12.41
N GLN A 112 -11.36 -12.98 -11.40
CA GLN A 112 -11.90 -12.48 -10.13
C GLN A 112 -11.33 -13.31 -9.01
N TYR A 113 -10.80 -12.64 -8.00
CA TYR A 113 -10.20 -13.30 -6.85
C TYR A 113 -10.37 -12.46 -5.60
N ALA A 114 -10.55 -13.16 -4.49
CA ALA A 114 -10.70 -12.54 -3.18
C ALA A 114 -9.38 -12.63 -2.43
N GLU A 115 -8.63 -11.55 -2.45
CA GLU A 115 -7.50 -11.40 -1.55
C GLU A 115 -8.04 -11.07 -0.16
N PRO A 116 -7.39 -11.55 0.92
CA PRO A 116 -7.49 -10.83 2.18
C PRO A 116 -7.23 -9.36 1.85
N THR A 117 -8.03 -8.44 2.36
CA THR A 117 -7.70 -7.02 2.21
C THR A 117 -6.27 -6.94 2.72
N PRO A 118 -5.25 -6.59 1.88
CA PRO A 118 -3.94 -6.31 2.43
C PRO A 118 -4.25 -5.34 3.54
N VAL A 119 -3.82 -5.68 4.75
CA VAL A 119 -4.13 -4.92 5.93
C VAL A 119 -3.71 -3.51 5.57
N GLN A 120 -4.68 -2.67 5.18
CA GLN A 120 -4.52 -1.25 5.18
C GLN A 120 -4.49 -1.02 6.66
N THR A 121 -3.28 -1.09 7.20
CA THR A 121 -2.90 -0.53 8.47
C THR A 121 -3.57 0.84 8.45
N GLY A 122 -4.68 0.96 9.20
CA GLY A 122 -5.61 2.08 9.04
C GLY A 122 -7.01 1.71 8.54
N ARG A 123 -7.73 0.86 9.28
CA ARG A 123 -9.09 1.22 9.76
C ARG A 123 -9.57 0.25 10.82
N ALA A 124 -9.66 0.80 12.04
CA ALA A 124 -10.13 0.14 13.23
C ALA A 124 -11.47 -0.58 13.03
N SER A 125 -11.48 -1.88 13.28
CA SER A 125 -12.65 -2.64 13.74
C SER A 125 -12.14 -3.88 14.45
N ALA A 126 -12.28 -3.88 15.76
CA ALA A 126 -11.95 -4.97 16.65
C ALA A 126 -12.50 -6.32 16.15
N ALA A 127 -11.63 -7.14 15.57
CA ALA A 127 -11.81 -8.57 15.41
C ALA A 127 -10.45 -9.25 15.65
N ARG A 128 -10.16 -9.42 16.94
CA ARG A 128 -9.12 -10.26 17.57
C ARG A 128 -8.29 -11.09 16.58
N GLY A 129 -7.02 -10.71 16.37
CA GLY A 129 -6.03 -11.60 15.75
C GLY A 129 -4.72 -10.95 15.28
N SER A 130 -4.70 -9.65 14.97
CA SER A 130 -3.49 -8.94 14.51
C SER A 130 -2.90 -8.07 15.62
N ALA A 131 -1.58 -8.14 15.78
CA ALA A 131 -0.82 -7.31 16.72
C ALA A 131 -0.92 -5.83 16.29
N ILE A 132 -1.17 -4.94 17.26
CA ILE A 132 -1.21 -3.49 17.11
C ILE A 132 0.13 -2.99 16.58
N THR A 133 0.13 -2.09 15.59
CA THR A 133 1.36 -1.52 15.03
C THR A 133 1.81 -0.25 15.74
N ILE A 134 3.03 0.21 15.43
CA ILE A 134 3.54 1.48 15.96
C ILE A 134 2.73 2.66 15.40
N GLY A 135 2.37 2.64 14.12
CA GLY A 135 1.50 3.65 13.50
C GLY A 135 0.13 3.73 14.16
N GLU A 136 -0.49 2.59 14.46
CA GLU A 136 -1.78 2.54 15.15
C GLU A 136 -1.70 3.11 16.57
N ALA A 137 -0.60 2.84 17.29
CA ALA A 137 -0.37 3.42 18.61
C ALA A 137 -0.17 4.95 18.55
N LEU A 138 0.46 5.46 17.49
CA LEU A 138 0.61 6.90 17.25
C LEU A 138 -0.74 7.55 16.92
N GLU A 139 -1.56 6.94 16.05
CA GLU A 139 -2.92 7.43 15.78
C GLU A 139 -3.81 7.41 17.03
N ALA A 140 -3.66 6.40 17.90
CA ALA A 140 -4.36 6.37 19.18
C ALA A 140 -3.97 7.58 20.06
N THR A 141 -2.70 7.99 20.02
CA THR A 141 -2.21 9.18 20.74
C THR A 141 -2.91 10.46 20.25
N ALA A 142 -3.17 10.55 18.94
CA ALA A 142 -3.94 11.65 18.35
C ALA A 142 -5.37 11.73 18.92
N GLN A 143 -5.95 10.60 19.34
CA GLN A 143 -7.30 10.55 19.92
C GLN A 143 -7.31 10.83 21.43
N THR A 144 -6.29 10.39 22.17
CA THR A 144 -6.23 10.53 23.62
C THR A 144 -5.78 11.93 24.05
N VAL A 145 -4.74 12.46 23.40
CA VAL A 145 -4.08 13.72 23.77
C VAL A 145 -3.82 14.60 22.55
N GLY A 146 -4.60 14.44 21.48
CA GLY A 146 -4.44 15.20 20.24
C GLY A 146 -4.48 16.71 20.39
N TYR A 147 -5.11 17.23 21.46
CA TYR A 147 -5.16 18.66 21.76
C TYR A 147 -3.83 19.23 22.27
N LYS A 148 -2.89 18.38 22.70
CA LYS A 148 -1.57 18.80 23.20
C LYS A 148 -0.77 19.40 22.05
N VAL A 149 -0.14 20.55 22.30
CA VAL A 149 0.84 21.15 21.39
C VAL A 149 2.10 20.30 21.35
N VAL A 150 2.67 20.15 20.16
CA VAL A 150 3.88 19.33 19.95
C VAL A 150 5.07 20.03 20.59
N ASP A 151 5.79 19.31 21.45
CA ASP A 151 7.05 19.76 22.04
C ASP A 151 8.25 18.91 21.59
N GLN A 152 9.46 19.25 22.07
CA GLN A 152 10.70 18.55 21.70
C GLN A 152 10.75 17.10 22.22
N SER A 153 10.09 16.82 23.35
CA SER A 153 9.99 15.47 23.91
C SER A 153 9.11 14.60 23.01
N ASP A 154 7.95 15.12 22.58
CA ASP A 154 7.05 14.45 21.63
C ASP A 154 7.77 14.18 20.31
N ALA A 155 8.47 15.18 19.77
CA ALA A 155 9.19 15.04 18.50
C ALA A 155 10.29 13.96 18.57
N SER A 156 10.94 13.81 19.72
CA SER A 156 11.94 12.77 19.97
C SER A 156 11.30 11.38 20.10
N ALA A 157 10.14 11.30 20.77
CA ALA A 157 9.37 10.07 20.90
C ALA A 157 8.84 9.59 19.54
N ILE A 158 8.30 10.50 18.72
CA ILE A 158 7.81 10.23 17.36
C ILE A 158 8.95 9.78 16.46
N GLN A 159 10.12 10.43 16.53
CA GLN A 159 11.30 9.99 15.80
C GLN A 159 11.72 8.57 16.20
N ALA A 160 11.79 8.29 17.50
CA ALA A 160 12.13 6.98 18.01
C ALA A 160 11.14 5.90 17.55
N ALA A 161 9.85 6.26 17.47
CA ALA A 161 8.79 5.39 16.96
C ALA A 161 8.95 5.14 15.46
N GLU A 162 9.19 6.18 14.64
CA GLU A 162 9.38 6.05 13.18
C GLU A 162 10.60 5.18 12.83
N VAL A 163 11.73 5.38 13.52
CA VAL A 163 12.95 4.58 13.33
C VAL A 163 12.69 3.10 13.62
N ARG A 164 11.92 2.82 14.68
CA ARG A 164 11.57 1.44 15.07
C ARG A 164 10.58 0.81 14.12
N ALA A 165 9.60 1.59 13.67
CA ALA A 165 8.61 1.17 12.69
C ALA A 165 9.30 0.77 11.38
N THR A 166 10.09 1.67 10.82
CA THR A 166 10.67 1.50 9.48
C THR A 166 11.97 0.69 9.45
N GLY A 167 12.64 0.52 10.60
CA GLY A 167 13.99 -0.02 10.68
C GLY A 167 15.07 0.90 10.08
N ASN A 168 14.69 2.11 9.66
CA ASN A 168 15.61 3.09 9.09
C ASN A 168 16.02 4.10 10.16
N ASN A 169 17.32 4.20 10.41
CA ASN A 169 17.88 5.08 11.44
C ASN A 169 18.08 6.53 10.95
N VAL A 170 17.75 6.80 9.68
CA VAL A 170 17.81 8.12 9.05
C VAL A 170 16.41 8.72 9.02
N VAL A 171 16.28 9.97 9.47
CA VAL A 171 15.03 10.73 9.36
C VAL A 171 14.75 10.99 7.88
N ALA A 172 13.67 10.44 7.36
CA ALA A 172 13.28 10.64 5.97
C ALA A 172 12.79 12.08 5.77
N PRO A 173 13.23 12.80 4.72
CA PRO A 173 12.63 14.08 4.36
C PRO A 173 11.12 13.92 4.12
N GLY A 174 10.30 14.66 4.88
CA GLY A 174 8.83 14.53 4.83
C GLY A 174 8.24 13.37 5.64
N GLY A 175 9.05 12.64 6.41
CA GLY A 175 8.56 11.66 7.39
C GLY A 175 7.88 12.32 8.61
N LEU A 176 7.17 11.52 9.41
CA LEU A 176 6.54 11.96 10.66
C LEU A 176 7.56 12.58 11.62
N ALA A 177 8.76 12.00 11.72
CA ALA A 177 9.84 12.50 12.55
C ALA A 177 10.29 13.90 12.11
N ALA A 178 10.46 14.12 10.80
CA ALA A 178 10.84 15.43 10.26
C ALA A 178 9.74 16.47 10.51
N MET A 179 8.48 16.09 10.29
CA MET A 179 7.33 16.96 10.55
C MET A 179 7.22 17.31 12.04
N ALA A 180 7.43 16.35 12.94
CA ALA A 180 7.37 16.58 14.38
C ALA A 180 8.49 17.50 14.88
N GLN A 181 9.71 17.34 14.37
CA GLN A 181 10.82 18.25 14.69
C GLN A 181 10.54 19.67 14.18
N SER A 182 10.02 19.80 12.96
CA SER A 182 9.62 21.11 12.42
C SER A 182 8.49 21.76 13.23
N ALA A 183 7.52 20.96 13.66
CA ALA A 183 6.40 21.41 14.48
C ALA A 183 6.85 21.87 15.87
N ALA A 184 7.74 21.11 16.53
CA ALA A 184 8.30 21.48 17.82
C ALA A 184 9.11 22.79 17.75
N ALA A 185 9.97 22.94 16.73
CA ALA A 185 10.72 24.18 16.50
C ALA A 185 9.78 25.37 16.24
N TYR A 186 8.78 25.18 15.38
CA TYR A 186 7.78 26.23 15.11
C TYR A 186 7.00 26.61 16.36
N ASN A 187 6.55 25.63 17.15
CA ASN A 187 5.79 25.86 18.37
C ASN A 187 6.59 26.55 19.46
N ALA A 188 7.91 26.36 19.51
CA ALA A 188 8.80 27.03 20.45
C ALA A 188 8.86 28.55 20.18
N ASP A 189 8.85 28.94 18.89
CA ASP A 189 8.88 30.35 18.48
C ASP A 189 7.48 30.98 18.37
N CYS A 190 6.41 30.17 18.29
CA CYS A 190 5.05 30.65 18.11
C CYS A 190 4.43 31.15 19.43
N SER A 191 4.05 32.43 19.46
CA SER A 191 3.48 33.08 20.65
C SER A 191 1.99 32.82 20.85
N ARG A 192 1.26 32.44 19.79
CA ARG A 192 -0.19 32.22 19.81
C ARG A 192 -0.48 30.72 19.90
N ASP A 193 -1.06 30.29 21.00
CA ASP A 193 -1.36 28.86 21.23
C ASP A 193 -2.34 28.26 20.21
N GLU A 194 -3.18 29.08 19.60
CA GLU A 194 -4.12 28.68 18.54
C GLU A 194 -3.45 28.35 17.20
N ASP A 195 -2.27 28.94 16.93
CA ASP A 195 -1.51 28.73 15.71
C ASP A 195 -0.50 27.55 15.86
N LYS A 196 -0.34 27.01 17.07
CA LYS A 196 0.57 25.90 17.34
C LYS A 196 0.07 24.58 16.75
N VAL A 197 1.00 23.82 16.20
CA VAL A 197 0.75 22.48 15.68
C VAL A 197 0.49 21.52 16.83
N LYS A 198 -0.58 20.74 16.73
CA LYS A 198 -0.98 19.79 17.77
C LYS A 198 -0.68 18.35 17.36
N LEU A 199 -0.67 17.45 18.35
CA LEU A 199 -0.47 16.02 18.10
C LEU A 199 -1.55 15.44 17.18
N SER A 200 -2.78 15.96 17.22
CA SER A 200 -3.84 15.56 16.27
C SER A 200 -3.46 15.82 14.82
N ASP A 201 -2.79 16.94 14.54
CA ASP A 201 -2.49 17.37 13.18
C ASP A 201 -1.34 16.54 12.57
N LEU A 202 -0.38 16.15 13.41
CA LEU A 202 0.74 15.30 13.00
C LEU A 202 0.37 13.82 12.89
N LEU A 203 -0.24 13.28 13.96
CA LEU A 203 -0.41 11.85 14.14
C LEU A 203 -1.69 11.31 13.48
N SER A 204 -2.57 12.19 12.99
CA SER A 204 -3.65 11.77 12.09
C SER A 204 -3.07 11.13 10.83
N GLY A 205 -3.45 9.88 10.56
CA GLY A 205 -2.92 9.12 9.45
C GLY A 205 -1.48 8.64 9.65
N ALA A 206 -0.96 8.58 10.89
CA ALA A 206 0.41 8.14 11.15
C ALA A 206 0.68 6.75 10.57
N THR A 207 -0.34 5.90 10.56
CA THR A 207 -0.26 4.55 10.02
C THR A 207 0.04 4.56 8.50
N ALA A 208 -0.57 5.47 7.75
CA ALA A 208 -0.31 5.61 6.31
C ALA A 208 1.04 6.30 5.99
N LYS A 209 1.61 7.03 6.96
CA LYS A 209 2.88 7.75 6.80
C LYS A 209 4.10 6.89 7.13
N LEU A 210 3.92 5.72 7.72
CA LEU A 210 4.98 4.75 8.03
C LEU A 210 5.04 3.67 6.95
N ALA A 211 5.97 3.81 5.99
CA ALA A 211 6.08 2.95 4.81
C ALA A 211 6.35 1.45 5.10
N ALA A 212 6.87 1.12 6.27
CA ALA A 212 7.15 -0.25 6.71
C ALA A 212 6.68 -0.48 8.15
N ASP A 213 5.51 0.06 8.51
CA ASP A 213 4.97 -0.08 9.86
C ASP A 213 4.92 -1.54 10.34
N LYS A 214 5.36 -1.77 11.58
CA LYS A 214 5.48 -3.09 12.16
C LYS A 214 4.69 -3.19 13.46
N ALA A 215 4.36 -4.42 13.85
CA ALA A 215 3.78 -4.72 15.16
C ALA A 215 4.69 -4.19 16.28
N VAL A 216 4.10 -3.50 17.26
CA VAL A 216 4.86 -2.97 18.38
C VAL A 216 5.29 -4.09 19.34
N THR A 217 6.54 -4.00 19.81
CA THR A 217 7.10 -4.89 20.85
C THR A 217 7.41 -4.11 22.13
N LEU A 218 7.64 -4.82 23.25
CA LEU A 218 8.08 -4.18 24.50
C LEU A 218 9.41 -3.41 24.32
N GLN A 219 10.35 -3.94 23.54
CA GLN A 219 11.62 -3.27 23.25
C GLN A 219 11.40 -1.96 22.47
N ASP A 220 10.42 -1.93 21.56
CA ASP A 220 10.07 -0.71 20.85
C ASP A 220 9.51 0.33 21.81
N ALA A 221 8.60 -0.08 22.70
CA ALA A 221 8.00 0.79 23.72
C ALA A 221 9.02 1.39 24.69
N GLU A 222 9.94 0.58 25.22
CA GLU A 222 11.02 1.04 26.10
C GLU A 222 11.93 2.07 25.40
N GLY A 223 12.19 1.84 24.13
CA GLY A 223 12.99 2.72 23.31
C GLY A 223 12.34 4.07 23.03
N VAL A 224 11.04 4.08 22.77
CA VAL A 224 10.23 5.31 22.62
C VAL A 224 10.14 6.05 23.95
N ALA A 225 9.85 5.35 25.05
CA ALA A 225 9.81 5.95 26.39
C ALA A 225 11.16 6.57 26.79
N SER A 226 12.27 5.90 26.48
CA SER A 226 13.61 6.44 26.72
C SER A 226 13.86 7.72 25.93
N ALA A 227 13.39 7.82 24.70
CA ALA A 227 13.55 9.03 23.88
C ALA A 227 12.70 10.20 24.37
N GLU A 228 11.47 9.92 24.81
CA GLU A 228 10.57 10.91 25.40
C GLU A 228 11.15 11.46 26.71
N VAL A 229 11.55 10.57 27.63
CA VAL A 229 12.11 10.93 28.95
C VAL A 229 13.42 11.71 28.83
N ARG A 230 14.31 11.33 27.92
CA ARG A 230 15.60 12.02 27.74
C ARG A 230 15.46 13.46 27.26
N ASN A 231 14.39 13.75 26.54
CA ASN A 231 14.12 15.08 26.00
C ASN A 231 12.95 15.78 26.72
N ASN A 232 12.48 15.22 27.84
CA ASN A 232 11.53 15.87 28.73
C ASN A 232 12.27 16.53 29.90
N PRO A 233 12.10 17.84 30.15
CA PRO A 233 12.68 18.50 31.34
C PRO A 233 12.27 17.87 32.67
N ASP A 234 11.09 17.23 32.75
CA ASP A 234 10.58 16.57 33.97
C ASP A 234 10.98 15.09 34.06
N ALA A 235 11.79 14.60 33.11
CA ALA A 235 12.27 13.21 33.02
C ALA A 235 11.17 12.14 33.17
N SER A 236 9.96 12.45 32.74
CA SER A 236 8.80 11.55 32.82
C SER A 236 8.13 11.37 31.45
N ALA A 237 7.45 10.25 31.26
CA ALA A 237 6.65 10.05 30.07
C ALA A 237 5.35 10.85 30.17
N THR A 238 4.92 11.47 29.08
CA THR A 238 3.67 12.25 29.07
C THR A 238 2.49 11.28 29.28
N PRO A 239 1.62 11.48 30.30
CA PRO A 239 0.45 10.63 30.49
C PRO A 239 -0.45 10.66 29.26
N GLY A 240 -0.71 9.49 28.66
CA GLY A 240 -1.52 9.36 27.44
C GLY A 240 -0.83 9.83 26.15
N GLY A 241 0.45 10.26 26.23
CA GLY A 241 1.29 10.66 25.12
C GLY A 241 1.84 9.49 24.31
N VAL A 242 2.84 9.79 23.48
CA VAL A 242 3.39 8.86 22.49
C VAL A 242 3.94 7.60 23.17
N ALA A 243 4.78 7.75 24.20
CA ALA A 243 5.34 6.58 24.89
C ALA A 243 4.28 5.74 25.60
N ALA A 244 3.27 6.37 26.20
CA ALA A 244 2.20 5.67 26.92
C ALA A 244 1.34 4.83 25.97
N SER A 245 0.99 5.35 24.80
CA SER A 245 0.20 4.64 23.79
C SER A 245 0.98 3.49 23.18
N VAL A 246 2.26 3.68 22.85
CA VAL A 246 3.13 2.62 22.32
C VAL A 246 3.32 1.51 23.37
N ALA A 247 3.48 1.85 24.65
CA ALA A 247 3.57 0.87 25.73
C ALA A 247 2.26 0.11 25.97
N ALA A 248 1.11 0.78 25.86
CA ALA A 248 -0.19 0.12 25.95
C ALA A 248 -0.39 -0.87 24.81
N ALA A 249 -0.05 -0.48 23.58
CA ALA A 249 -0.12 -1.34 22.42
C ALA A 249 0.83 -2.56 22.54
N ALA A 250 2.07 -2.37 23.02
CA ALA A 250 3.01 -3.46 23.26
C ALA A 250 2.47 -4.47 24.29
N ARG A 251 1.87 -4.01 25.39
CA ARG A 251 1.25 -4.89 26.39
C ARG A 251 0.08 -5.68 25.83
N ILE A 252 -0.75 -5.07 24.98
CA ILE A 252 -1.85 -5.77 24.32
C ILE A 252 -1.30 -6.86 23.40
N ASN A 253 -0.25 -6.57 22.63
CA ASN A 253 0.37 -7.53 21.72
C ASN A 253 0.98 -8.74 22.44
N GLU A 254 1.60 -8.54 23.60
CA GLU A 254 2.13 -9.65 24.40
C GLU A 254 1.03 -10.57 24.92
N ASN A 255 -0.17 -10.05 25.19
CA ASN A 255 -1.32 -10.82 25.66
C ASN A 255 -2.10 -11.54 24.54
N VAL A 256 -1.78 -11.25 23.28
CA VAL A 256 -2.42 -11.84 22.09
C VAL A 256 -1.54 -12.95 21.46
N LYS A 257 -0.31 -13.14 21.95
CA LYS A 257 0.61 -14.23 21.55
C LYS A 257 0.19 -15.60 22.07
#